data_AF-A0A7G2D6R0-F1
#
_entry.id   AF-A0A7G2D6R0-F1
#
_cell.length_a   1.000
_cell.length_b   1.000
_cell.length_c   1.000
_cell.angle_alpha   90.00
_cell.angle_beta   90.00
_cell.angle_gamma   90.00
#
_symmetry.space_group_name_H-M   'P 1'
#
loop_
_entity.id
_entity.type
_entity.pdbx_description
1 polymer ?
#
loop_
_entity_poly.entity_id
_entity_poly.type
_entity_poly.pdbx_seq_one_letter_code
_entity_poly.pdbx_strand_id
1 'polypeptide(L)'
;MKRVAALLAVLMVALVPFAGAAGATTWSYKNFIKQSVAWYYLYQDKERTFNELYNLSVQMNVSNETLTLALELYNNATAQYDQALTYGIPKDTRTLSWVVFSVHIRKAYIYASRAVDVLEQALKELESQNA
;
A
#
# COMPACT_ATOMS: atom_id res chain seq x y z
N MET A 1 -38.66 7.89 17.57
CA MET A 1 -37.64 8.74 16.88
C MET A 1 -36.91 9.66 17.86
N LYS A 2 -36.26 9.13 18.92
CA LYS A 2 -35.49 9.94 19.89
C LYS A 2 -34.15 9.31 20.32
N ARG A 3 -33.72 8.22 19.65
CA ARG A 3 -32.46 7.52 19.98
C ARG A 3 -31.41 7.51 18.87
N VAL A 4 -31.70 8.11 17.72
CA VAL A 4 -30.73 8.22 16.61
C VAL A 4 -29.94 9.55 16.67
N ALA A 5 -30.45 10.56 17.37
CA ALA A 5 -29.78 11.86 17.50
C ALA A 5 -28.56 11.86 18.46
N ALA A 6 -28.42 10.82 19.31
CA ALA A 6 -27.36 10.77 20.31
C ALA A 6 -25.99 10.28 19.78
N LEU A 7 -25.95 9.64 18.61
CA LEU A 7 -24.67 9.16 18.04
C LEU A 7 -23.90 10.24 17.27
N LEU A 8 -24.55 11.33 16.87
CA LEU A 8 -23.88 12.45 16.17
C LEU A 8 -23.23 13.46 17.13
N ALA A 9 -23.62 13.47 18.41
CA ALA A 9 -23.13 14.45 19.39
C ALA A 9 -21.88 14.01 20.16
N VAL A 10 -21.57 12.70 20.20
CA VAL A 10 -20.41 12.18 20.95
C VAL A 10 -19.08 12.39 20.20
N LEU A 11 -19.11 12.69 18.90
CA LEU A 11 -17.89 12.93 18.11
C LEU A 11 -17.42 14.40 18.11
N MET A 12 -18.16 15.32 18.75
CA MET A 12 -17.92 16.77 18.71
C MET A 12 -17.28 17.36 19.98
N VAL A 13 -16.89 16.56 20.98
CA VAL A 13 -16.40 17.08 22.29
C VAL A 13 -14.97 16.62 22.63
N ALA A 14 -14.07 16.60 21.66
CA ALA A 14 -12.63 16.62 21.94
C ALA A 14 -12.03 17.92 21.38
N LEU A 15 -12.45 19.03 21.96
CA LEU A 15 -11.80 20.33 21.85
C LEU A 15 -10.41 20.26 22.48
N VAL A 16 -9.41 19.91 21.68
CA VAL A 16 -8.02 20.31 21.93
C VAL A 16 -7.77 21.55 21.05
N PRO A 17 -7.37 22.70 21.61
CA PRO A 17 -7.05 23.86 20.81
C PRO A 17 -5.65 23.65 20.22
N PHE A 18 -5.57 22.94 19.09
CA PHE A 18 -4.37 22.99 18.26
C PHE A 18 -4.43 24.26 17.43
N ALA A 19 -3.63 25.24 17.87
CA ALA A 19 -3.20 26.36 17.06
C ALA A 19 -2.67 25.83 15.71
N GLY A 20 -3.25 26.34 14.63
CA GLY A 20 -2.91 25.94 13.28
C GLY A 20 -4.15 25.55 12.49
N ALA A 21 -4.93 26.55 12.05
CA ALA A 21 -5.73 26.41 10.85
C ALA A 21 -4.78 26.31 9.64
N ALA A 22 -3.98 25.23 9.59
CA ALA A 22 -3.39 24.77 8.34
C ALA A 22 -4.59 24.36 7.48
N GLY A 23 -4.84 25.13 6.42
CA GLY A 23 -6.09 25.11 5.67
C GLY A 23 -6.63 23.70 5.47
N ALA A 24 -7.89 23.50 5.87
CA ALA A 24 -8.61 22.28 5.55
C ALA A 24 -8.65 22.16 4.02
N THR A 25 -7.69 21.43 3.46
CA THR A 25 -7.71 21.10 2.04
C THR A 25 -9.01 20.38 1.79
N THR A 26 -9.86 20.93 0.93
CA THR A 26 -11.14 20.33 0.63
C THR A 26 -10.90 18.95 0.03
N TRP A 27 -11.47 17.92 0.67
CA TRP A 27 -11.35 16.55 0.17
C TRP A 27 -11.89 16.49 -1.26
N SER A 28 -11.05 16.07 -2.21
CA SER A 28 -11.38 16.01 -3.63
C SER A 28 -11.44 14.56 -4.07
N TYR A 29 -12.64 14.12 -4.44
CA TYR A 29 -12.86 12.78 -5.00
C TYR A 29 -11.97 12.51 -6.22
N LYS A 30 -11.82 13.51 -7.10
CA LYS A 30 -10.96 13.42 -8.28
C LYS A 30 -9.50 13.17 -7.89
N ASN A 31 -9.01 13.83 -6.83
CA ASN A 31 -7.67 13.62 -6.32
C ASN A 31 -7.53 12.23 -5.67
N PHE A 32 -8.55 11.76 -4.96
CA PHE A 32 -8.61 10.42 -4.40
C PHE A 32 -8.51 9.33 -5.49
N ILE A 33 -9.23 9.48 -6.60
CA ILE A 33 -9.14 8.55 -7.74
C ILE A 33 -7.73 8.57 -8.34
N LYS A 34 -7.15 9.75 -8.58
CA LYS A 34 -5.78 9.88 -9.08
C LYS A 34 -4.76 9.19 -8.16
N GLN A 35 -4.87 9.37 -6.84
CA GLN A 35 -4.00 8.70 -5.87
C GLN A 35 -4.19 7.19 -5.89
N SER A 36 -5.42 6.70 -6.01
CA SER A 36 -5.71 5.26 -6.10
C SER A 36 -5.10 4.64 -7.35
N VAL A 37 -5.18 5.33 -8.49
CA VAL A 37 -4.52 4.92 -9.75
C VAL A 37 -2.99 5.01 -9.63
N ALA A 38 -2.45 6.00 -8.91
CA ALA A 38 -1.02 6.08 -8.66
C ALA A 38 -0.51 4.85 -7.89
N TRP A 39 -1.24 4.42 -6.84
CA TRP A 39 -0.89 3.18 -6.12
C TRP A 39 -0.90 1.94 -7.00
N TYR A 40 -1.80 1.86 -7.98
CA TYR A 40 -1.84 0.76 -8.96
C TYR A 40 -0.56 0.68 -9.80
N TYR A 41 -0.03 1.81 -10.26
CA TYR A 41 1.23 1.83 -11.01
C TYR A 41 2.45 1.64 -10.11
N LEU A 42 2.43 2.18 -8.90
CA LEU A 42 3.48 1.95 -7.91
C LEU A 42 3.60 0.47 -7.50
N TYR A 43 2.47 -0.24 -7.40
CA TYR A 43 2.49 -1.69 -7.19
C TYR A 43 3.18 -2.42 -8.36
N GLN A 44 2.81 -2.12 -9.60
CA GLN A 44 3.42 -2.76 -10.79
C GLN A 44 4.92 -2.49 -10.89
N ASP A 45 5.35 -1.28 -10.53
CA ASP A 45 6.77 -0.96 -10.43
C ASP A 45 7.47 -1.86 -9.41
N LYS A 46 6.92 -1.98 -8.20
CA LYS A 46 7.46 -2.85 -7.15
C LYS A 46 7.41 -4.33 -7.49
N GLU A 47 6.41 -4.79 -8.23
CA GLU A 47 6.34 -6.15 -8.74
C GLU A 47 7.50 -6.45 -9.71
N ARG A 48 7.76 -5.55 -10.67
CA ARG A 48 8.92 -5.69 -11.57
C ARG A 48 10.23 -5.71 -10.79
N THR A 49 10.43 -4.76 -9.88
CA THR A 49 11.63 -4.70 -9.02
C THR A 49 11.78 -5.96 -8.17
N PHE A 50 10.69 -6.47 -7.58
CA PHE A 50 10.72 -7.71 -6.80
C PHE A 50 11.22 -8.88 -7.64
N ASN A 51 10.67 -9.05 -8.85
CA ASN A 51 11.07 -10.14 -9.74
C ASN A 51 12.55 -10.06 -10.14
N GLU A 52 13.05 -8.85 -10.43
CA GLU A 52 14.46 -8.62 -10.74
C GLU A 52 15.36 -8.96 -9.53
N LEU A 53 15.05 -8.42 -8.36
CA LEU A 53 15.83 -8.62 -7.14
C LEU A 53 15.76 -10.05 -6.61
N TYR A 54 14.61 -10.73 -6.73
CA TYR A 54 14.45 -12.10 -6.27
C TYR A 54 15.32 -13.03 -7.09
N ASN A 55 15.31 -12.87 -8.43
CA ASN A 55 16.19 -13.64 -9.31
C ASN A 55 17.67 -13.39 -9.03
N LEU A 56 18.06 -12.13 -8.80
CA LEU A 56 19.42 -11.78 -8.41
C LEU A 56 19.79 -12.39 -7.05
N SER A 57 18.89 -12.31 -6.07
CA SER A 57 19.10 -12.86 -4.72
C SER A 57 19.30 -14.37 -4.74
N VAL A 58 18.57 -15.09 -5.60
CA VAL A 58 18.78 -16.52 -5.85
C VAL A 58 20.18 -16.76 -6.44
N GLN A 59 20.60 -15.99 -7.44
CA GLN A 59 21.93 -16.14 -8.06
C GLN A 59 23.07 -15.84 -7.08
N MET A 60 22.86 -14.88 -6.18
CA MET A 60 23.82 -14.47 -5.15
C MET A 60 23.80 -15.38 -3.92
N ASN A 61 23.04 -16.47 -3.92
CA ASN A 61 22.88 -17.40 -2.79
C ASN A 61 22.46 -16.70 -1.49
N VAL A 62 21.54 -15.73 -1.58
CA VAL A 62 20.84 -15.19 -0.39
C VAL A 62 20.16 -16.34 0.36
N SER A 63 20.12 -16.27 1.69
CA SER A 63 19.60 -17.34 2.52
C SER A 63 18.15 -17.73 2.15
N ASN A 64 17.85 -19.02 2.22
CA ASN A 64 16.51 -19.54 1.95
C ASN A 64 15.44 -18.93 2.88
N GLU A 65 15.80 -18.60 4.11
CA GLU A 65 14.89 -17.94 5.06
C GLU A 65 14.48 -16.55 4.56
N THR A 66 15.45 -15.74 4.12
CA THR A 66 15.19 -14.42 3.56
C THR A 66 14.38 -14.49 2.26
N LEU A 67 14.72 -15.42 1.36
CA LEU A 67 13.97 -15.64 0.13
C LEU A 67 12.52 -16.05 0.42
N THR A 68 12.31 -16.93 1.41
CA THR A 68 10.96 -17.38 1.82
C THR A 68 10.14 -16.22 2.38
N LEU A 69 10.74 -15.39 3.25
CA LEU A 69 10.08 -14.21 3.79
C LEU A 69 9.69 -13.21 2.70
N ALA A 70 10.62 -12.93 1.77
CA ALA A 70 10.35 -12.04 0.64
C ALA A 70 9.20 -12.56 -0.23
N LEU A 71 9.17 -13.87 -0.50
CA LEU A 71 8.11 -14.50 -1.27
C LEU A 71 6.75 -14.49 -0.55
N GLU A 72 6.73 -14.72 0.77
CA GLU A 72 5.49 -14.61 1.57
C GLU A 72 4.92 -13.19 1.52
N LEU A 73 5.76 -12.18 1.70
CA LEU A 73 5.36 -10.78 1.58
C LEU A 73 4.83 -10.47 0.18
N TYR A 74 5.49 -10.94 -0.87
CA TYR A 74 5.05 -10.73 -2.24
C TYR A 74 3.73 -11.45 -2.54
N ASN A 75 3.54 -12.69 -2.08
CA ASN A 75 2.27 -13.42 -2.22
C ASN A 75 1.11 -12.68 -1.53
N ASN A 76 1.37 -12.11 -0.34
CA ASN A 76 0.39 -11.25 0.34
C ASN A 76 0.08 -9.98 -0.48
N ALA A 77 1.07 -9.42 -1.16
CA ALA A 77 0.89 -8.29 -2.06
C ALA A 77 -0.01 -8.65 -3.25
N THR A 78 0.28 -9.77 -3.93
CA THR A 78 -0.52 -10.29 -5.05
C THR A 78 -1.95 -10.56 -4.64
N ALA A 79 -2.16 -11.20 -3.48
CA ALA A 79 -3.52 -11.44 -2.97
C ALA A 79 -4.31 -10.14 -2.77
N GLN A 80 -3.69 -9.08 -2.23
CA GLN A 80 -4.34 -7.78 -2.11
C GLN A 80 -4.58 -7.10 -3.46
N TYR A 81 -3.64 -7.23 -4.39
CA TYR A 81 -3.79 -6.72 -5.76
C TYR A 81 -4.99 -7.36 -6.45
N ASP A 82 -5.12 -8.69 -6.40
CA ASP A 82 -6.23 -9.43 -6.97
C ASP A 82 -7.57 -9.00 -6.36
N GLN A 83 -7.62 -8.83 -5.03
CA GLN A 83 -8.81 -8.28 -4.36
C GLN A 83 -9.16 -6.88 -4.86
N ALA A 84 -8.17 -6.00 -5.07
CA ALA A 84 -8.42 -4.68 -5.65
C ALA A 84 -9.03 -4.79 -7.06
N LEU A 85 -8.47 -5.65 -7.91
CA LEU A 85 -8.90 -5.81 -9.29
C LEU A 85 -10.32 -6.38 -9.44
N THR A 86 -10.88 -7.04 -8.42
CA THR A 86 -12.30 -7.45 -8.43
C THR A 86 -13.26 -6.25 -8.59
N TYR A 87 -12.83 -5.05 -8.21
CA TYR A 87 -13.58 -3.80 -8.37
C TYR A 87 -13.28 -3.08 -9.69
N GLY A 88 -12.33 -3.57 -10.48
CA GLY A 88 -11.80 -2.93 -11.69
C GLY A 88 -10.83 -1.79 -11.38
N ILE A 89 -10.32 -1.14 -12.43
CA ILE A 89 -9.43 0.02 -12.30
C ILE A 89 -10.29 1.30 -12.16
N PRO A 90 -10.02 2.18 -11.18
CA PRO A 90 -10.80 3.38 -10.94
C PRO A 90 -10.92 4.28 -12.18
N LYS A 91 -12.16 4.70 -12.45
CA LYS A 91 -12.50 5.69 -13.48
C LYS A 91 -13.03 6.95 -12.80
N ASP A 92 -13.22 8.05 -13.54
CA ASP A 92 -13.78 9.30 -13.02
C ASP A 92 -15.31 9.18 -12.80
N THR A 93 -15.71 8.20 -11.97
CA THR A 93 -17.09 7.91 -11.57
C THR A 93 -17.16 7.87 -10.05
N ARG A 94 -18.25 8.38 -9.45
CA ARG A 94 -18.40 8.44 -7.99
C ARG A 94 -19.05 7.18 -7.43
N THR A 95 -18.25 6.17 -7.13
CA THR A 95 -18.70 4.91 -6.52
C THR A 95 -17.98 4.66 -5.18
N LEU A 96 -18.61 3.86 -4.31
CA LEU A 96 -17.95 3.33 -3.11
C LEU A 96 -16.96 2.20 -3.42
N SER A 97 -17.06 1.53 -4.58
CA SER A 97 -16.11 0.48 -4.97
C SER A 97 -14.69 1.02 -5.09
N TRP A 98 -14.51 2.29 -5.46
CA TRP A 98 -13.18 2.91 -5.53
C TRP A 98 -12.55 3.10 -4.15
N VAL A 99 -13.35 3.24 -3.08
CA VAL A 99 -12.83 3.25 -1.71
C VAL A 99 -12.22 1.90 -1.36
N VAL A 100 -12.92 0.82 -1.68
CA VAL A 100 -12.47 -0.55 -1.39
C VAL A 100 -11.25 -0.92 -2.25
N PHE A 101 -11.29 -0.59 -3.55
CA PHE A 101 -10.13 -0.68 -4.44
C PHE A 101 -8.90 0.00 -3.83
N SER A 102 -9.05 1.25 -3.38
CA SER A 102 -7.94 2.06 -2.85
C SER A 102 -7.30 1.43 -1.61
N VAL A 103 -8.10 0.81 -0.75
CA VAL A 103 -7.60 0.10 0.43
C VAL A 103 -6.75 -1.09 0.02
N HIS A 104 -7.25 -1.94 -0.87
CA HIS A 104 -6.54 -3.15 -1.30
C HIS A 104 -5.29 -2.83 -2.12
N ILE A 105 -5.36 -1.90 -3.08
CA ILE A 105 -4.20 -1.58 -3.91
C ILE A 105 -3.07 -0.92 -3.10
N ARG A 106 -3.41 -0.12 -2.08
CA ARG A 106 -2.41 0.46 -1.18
C ARG A 106 -1.75 -0.60 -0.32
N LYS A 107 -2.52 -1.59 0.17
CA LYS A 107 -1.97 -2.74 0.90
C LYS A 107 -1.04 -3.56 0.01
N ALA A 108 -1.45 -3.82 -1.23
CA ALA A 108 -0.63 -4.53 -2.22
C ALA A 108 0.73 -3.83 -2.39
N TYR A 109 0.71 -2.52 -2.65
CA TYR A 109 1.95 -1.73 -2.74
C TYR A 109 2.83 -1.83 -1.48
N ILE A 110 2.23 -1.76 -0.28
CA ILE A 110 3.00 -1.83 0.98
C ILE A 110 3.68 -3.19 1.15
N TYR A 111 2.96 -4.29 0.89
CA TYR A 111 3.53 -5.62 0.97
C TYR A 111 4.63 -5.84 -0.09
N ALA A 112 4.40 -5.42 -1.33
CA ALA A 112 5.40 -5.52 -2.41
C ALA A 112 6.65 -4.69 -2.09
N SER A 113 6.48 -3.49 -1.52
CA SER A 113 7.62 -2.65 -1.09
C SER A 113 8.43 -3.33 0.00
N ARG A 114 7.78 -3.94 1.00
CA ARG A 114 8.49 -4.70 2.04
C ARG A 114 9.22 -5.91 1.50
N ALA A 115 8.63 -6.62 0.54
CA ALA A 115 9.28 -7.74 -0.12
C ALA A 115 10.56 -7.29 -0.85
N VAL A 116 10.49 -6.16 -1.56
CA VAL A 116 11.66 -5.50 -2.18
C VAL A 116 12.70 -5.10 -1.14
N ASP A 117 12.29 -4.42 -0.06
CA ASP A 117 13.21 -3.93 0.98
C ASP A 117 14.00 -5.08 1.63
N VAL A 118 13.36 -6.24 1.86
CA VAL A 118 14.01 -7.44 2.39
C VAL A 118 15.12 -7.93 1.47
N LEU A 119 14.87 -7.97 0.16
CA LEU A 119 15.86 -8.42 -0.83
C LEU A 119 16.99 -7.40 -1.02
N GLU A 120 16.67 -6.11 -1.08
CA GLU A 120 17.67 -5.04 -1.18
C GLU A 120 18.62 -5.05 0.02
N GLN A 121 18.10 -5.22 1.23
CA GLN A 121 18.92 -5.31 2.44
C GLN A 121 19.84 -6.53 2.41
N ALA A 122 19.33 -7.69 2.04
CA ALA A 122 20.11 -8.91 1.97
C ALA A 122 21.24 -8.84 0.93
N LEU A 123 20.97 -8.28 -0.25
CA LEU A 123 21.97 -8.08 -1.29
C LEU A 123 23.06 -7.08 -0.85
N LYS A 124 22.66 -5.98 -0.19
CA LYS A 124 23.60 -5.00 0.35
C LYS A 124 24.51 -5.59 1.43
N GLU A 125 23.97 -6.44 2.30
CA GLU A 125 24.77 -7.15 3.31
C GLU A 125 25.80 -8.07 2.65
N LEU A 126 25.42 -8.83 1.62
CA LEU A 126 26.35 -9.67 0.85
C LEU A 126 27.44 -8.84 0.15
N GLU A 127 27.09 -7.72 -0.48
CA GLU A 127 28.06 -6.81 -1.08
C GLU A 127 29.08 -6.31 -0.05
N SER A 128 28.61 -5.95 1.16
CA SER A 128 29.48 -5.47 2.23
C SER A 128 30.42 -6.53 2.82
N GLN A 129 30.05 -7.81 2.75
CA GLN A 129 30.86 -8.94 3.21
C GLN A 129 31.93 -9.35 2.19
N ASN A 130 31.70 -9.04 0.91
CA ASN A 130 32.59 -9.38 -0.20
C ASN A 130 33.55 -8.24 -0.61
N ALA A 131 33.42 -7.06 0.02
CA ALA A 131 34.28 -5.89 -0.18
C ALA A 131 35.45 -5.86 0.82
#